data_AF-A0A2M9P4S8-F1
#
_entry.id   AF-A0A2M9P4S8-F1
#
_cell.length_a   1.000
_cell.length_b   1.000
_cell.length_c   1.000
_cell.angle_alpha   90.00
_cell.angle_beta   90.00
_cell.angle_gamma   90.00
#
_symmetry.space_group_name_H-M   'P 1'
#
loop_
_entity.id
_entity.type
_entity.pdbx_description
1 polymer ?
#
loop_
_entity_poly.entity_id
_entity_poly.type
_entity_poly.pdbx_seq_one_letter_code
_entity_poly.pdbx_strand_id
1 'polypeptide(L)'
;MGISHFSIVSSHPDTQVHVCDSSGIVLDVVGRYTSSPTWRDYDEMLEKAGLDAVIIATPSQLHGPMVRKALERGIHVFCEKPF
;
A
#
# COMPACT_ATOMS: atom_id res chain seq x y z
N MET A 1 -4.24 2.92 -10.21
CA MET A 1 -2.77 3.10 -10.24
C MET A 1 -2.02 2.13 -9.32
N GLY A 2 -2.64 1.59 -8.25
CA GLY A 2 -1.96 0.70 -7.30
C GLY A 2 -1.19 -0.49 -7.91
N ILE A 3 -1.78 -1.25 -8.84
CA ILE A 3 -1.10 -2.40 -9.47
C ILE A 3 0.14 -2.01 -10.27
N SER A 4 0.11 -0.85 -10.93
CA SER A 4 1.29 -0.34 -11.65
C SER A 4 2.43 -0.03 -10.68
N HIS A 5 2.14 0.66 -9.57
CA HIS A 5 3.12 0.92 -8.52
C HIS A 5 3.64 -0.38 -7.89
N PHE A 6 2.75 -1.33 -7.61
CA PHE A 6 3.12 -2.67 -7.13
C PHE A 6 4.12 -3.36 -8.06
N SER A 7 3.84 -3.39 -9.37
CA SER A 7 4.70 -4.00 -10.38
C SER A 7 6.08 -3.34 -10.46
N ILE A 8 6.12 -2.00 -10.41
CA ILE A 8 7.37 -1.23 -10.47
C ILE A 8 8.21 -1.48 -9.21
N VAL A 9 7.64 -1.32 -8.02
CA VAL A 9 8.39 -1.47 -6.76
C VAL A 9 8.86 -2.91 -6.58
N SER A 10 7.96 -3.89 -6.76
CA SER A 10 8.28 -5.31 -6.57
C SER A 10 9.34 -5.85 -7.54
N SER A 11 9.69 -5.11 -8.59
CA SER A 11 10.78 -5.47 -9.50
C SER A 11 12.18 -5.17 -8.91
N HIS A 12 12.26 -4.36 -7.86
CA HIS A 12 13.52 -4.02 -7.22
C HIS A 12 13.90 -5.09 -6.17
N PRO A 13 15.11 -5.68 -6.24
CA PRO A 13 15.50 -6.83 -5.40
C PRO A 13 15.54 -6.52 -3.90
N ASP A 14 15.82 -5.27 -3.53
CA ASP A 14 15.92 -4.83 -2.13
C ASP A 14 14.59 -4.33 -1.55
N THR A 15 13.46 -4.70 -2.15
CA THR A 15 12.14 -4.26 -1.67
C THR A 15 11.26 -5.46 -1.33
N GLN A 16 10.51 -5.34 -0.24
CA GLN A 16 9.43 -6.23 0.11
C GLN A 16 8.13 -5.43 0.11
N VAL A 17 7.14 -5.88 -0.66
CA VAL A 17 5.92 -5.13 -0.88
C VAL A 17 4.75 -5.80 -0.18
N HIS A 18 3.97 -4.99 0.54
CA HIS A 18 2.68 -5.37 1.11
C HIS A 18 1.58 -4.68 0.29
N VAL A 19 0.43 -5.35 0.10
CA VAL A 19 -0.69 -4.80 -0.67
C VAL A 19 -1.92 -4.65 0.21
N CYS A 20 -2.47 -3.44 0.29
CA CYS A 20 -3.73 -3.15 0.96
C CYS A 20 -4.75 -2.62 -0.05
N ASP A 21 -5.93 -3.24 -0.12
CA ASP A 21 -6.99 -2.86 -1.05
C ASP A 21 -8.37 -3.28 -0.50
N SER A 22 -9.43 -2.53 -0.84
CA SER A 22 -10.79 -2.89 -0.48
C SER A 22 -11.38 -3.98 -1.40
N SER A 23 -10.81 -4.15 -2.59
CA SER A 23 -11.21 -5.15 -3.58
C SER A 23 -10.66 -6.52 -3.21
N GLY A 24 -11.54 -7.43 -2.79
CA GLY A 24 -11.19 -8.83 -2.53
C GLY A 24 -10.54 -9.51 -3.75
N ILE A 25 -10.98 -9.18 -4.97
CA ILE A 25 -10.41 -9.75 -6.20
C ILE A 25 -8.94 -9.36 -6.35
N VAL A 26 -8.58 -8.11 -6.05
CA VAL A 26 -7.18 -7.65 -6.12
C VAL A 26 -6.33 -8.42 -5.11
N LEU A 27 -6.80 -8.52 -3.87
CA LEU A 27 -6.08 -9.23 -2.81
C LEU A 27 -5.94 -10.73 -3.13
N ASP A 28 -6.96 -11.36 -3.68
CA ASP A 28 -6.93 -12.77 -4.06
C ASP A 28 -5.93 -13.03 -5.18
N VAL A 29 -5.90 -12.15 -6.21
CA VAL A 29 -4.95 -12.25 -7.32
C VAL A 29 -3.52 -12.05 -6.82
N VAL A 30 -3.25 -11.00 -6.05
CA VAL A 30 -1.91 -10.73 -5.51
C VAL A 30 -1.46 -11.87 -4.59
N GLY A 31 -2.32 -12.33 -3.69
CA GLY A 31 -2.00 -13.40 -2.75
C GLY A 31 -1.82 -14.77 -3.41
N ARG A 32 -2.46 -15.02 -4.55
CA ARG A 32 -2.31 -16.29 -5.29
C ARG A 32 -1.05 -16.32 -6.16
N TYR A 33 -0.69 -15.21 -6.78
CA TYR A 33 0.34 -15.17 -7.82
C TYR A 33 1.64 -14.50 -7.38
N THR A 34 1.71 -13.98 -6.15
CA THR A 34 2.89 -13.34 -5.59
C THR A 34 3.10 -13.77 -4.15
N SER A 35 4.30 -13.54 -3.61
CA SER A 35 4.61 -13.76 -2.19
C SER A 35 4.31 -12.53 -1.31
N SER A 36 3.61 -11.53 -1.84
CA SER A 36 3.36 -10.26 -1.14
C SER A 36 2.23 -10.42 -0.13
N PRO A 37 2.44 -10.06 1.16
CA PRO A 37 1.37 -10.06 2.15
C PRO A 37 0.24 -9.10 1.77
N THR A 38 -1.01 -9.55 1.96
CA THR A 38 -2.20 -8.79 1.60
C THR A 38 -3.01 -8.37 2.84
N TRP A 39 -3.62 -7.19 2.76
CA TRP A 39 -4.32 -6.55 3.87
C TRP A 39 -5.65 -5.96 3.37
N ARG A 40 -6.70 -6.08 4.18
CA ARG A 40 -7.99 -5.42 3.92
C ARG A 40 -8.14 -4.11 4.66
N ASP A 41 -7.52 -4.02 5.83
CA ASP A 41 -7.61 -2.86 6.70
C ASP A 41 -6.27 -2.11 6.69
N TYR A 42 -6.34 -0.81 6.42
CA TYR A 42 -5.17 0.04 6.31
C TYR A 42 -4.53 0.31 7.66
N ASP A 43 -5.32 0.52 8.71
CA ASP A 43 -4.80 0.81 10.05
C ASP A 43 -4.08 -0.42 10.62
N GLU A 44 -4.67 -1.61 10.45
CA GLU A 44 -4.05 -2.88 10.83
C GLU A 44 -2.70 -3.09 10.11
N MET A 45 -2.65 -2.81 8.79
CA MET A 45 -1.42 -2.91 8.03
C MET A 45 -0.35 -1.95 8.56
N LEU A 46 -0.69 -0.67 8.78
CA LEU A 46 0.27 0.32 9.29
C LEU A 46 0.84 -0.08 10.67
N GLU A 47 0.06 -0.76 11.50
CA GLU A 47 0.46 -1.16 12.86
C GLU A 47 1.30 -2.44 12.89
N LYS A 48 0.97 -3.43 12.04
CA LYS A 48 1.55 -4.77 12.14
C LYS A 48 2.61 -5.09 11.09
N ALA A 49 2.63 -4.37 9.97
CA ALA A 49 3.50 -4.73 8.85
C ALA A 49 4.94 -4.22 8.99
N GLY A 50 5.22 -3.28 9.90
CA GLY A 50 6.58 -2.73 10.09
C GLY A 50 7.11 -2.02 8.83
N LEU A 51 6.28 -1.15 8.22
CA LEU A 51 6.58 -0.51 6.93
C LEU A 51 7.56 0.66 7.08
N ASP A 52 8.54 0.75 6.17
CA ASP A 52 9.39 1.93 6.02
C ASP A 52 8.68 3.07 5.25
N ALA A 53 7.86 2.71 4.27
CA ALA A 53 7.15 3.65 3.40
C ALA A 53 5.80 3.10 2.91
N VAL A 54 4.91 4.00 2.50
CA VAL A 54 3.64 3.67 1.82
C VAL A 54 3.44 4.47 0.53
N ILE A 55 2.87 3.80 -0.47
CA ILE A 55 2.36 4.41 -1.70
C ILE A 55 0.83 4.45 -1.61
N ILE A 56 0.27 5.65 -1.51
CA ILE A 56 -1.17 5.86 -1.45
C ILE A 56 -1.67 6.12 -2.87
N ALA A 57 -2.24 5.08 -3.48
CA ALA A 57 -2.80 5.09 -4.83
C ALA A 57 -4.31 4.78 -4.84
N THR A 58 -5.00 5.29 -3.81
CA THR A 58 -6.46 5.14 -3.57
C THR A 58 -7.27 6.26 -4.24
N PRO A 59 -8.61 6.29 -4.16
CA PRO A 59 -9.38 7.47 -4.55
C PRO A 59 -8.94 8.72 -3.78
N SER A 60 -8.89 9.87 -4.46
CA SER A 60 -8.27 11.11 -3.94
C SER A 60 -8.88 11.63 -2.64
N GLN A 61 -10.17 11.40 -2.41
CA GLN A 61 -10.84 11.77 -1.16
C GLN A 61 -10.23 11.08 0.08
N LEU A 62 -9.55 9.94 -0.11
CA LEU A 62 -8.91 9.18 0.97
C LEU A 62 -7.44 9.58 1.19
N HIS A 63 -6.83 10.34 0.28
CA HIS A 63 -5.41 10.69 0.34
C HIS A 63 -5.07 11.40 1.66
N GLY A 64 -5.70 12.54 1.95
CA GLY A 64 -5.40 13.34 3.15
C GLY A 64 -5.46 12.53 4.45
N PRO A 65 -6.57 11.83 4.74
CA PRO A 65 -6.66 10.97 5.93
C PRO A 65 -5.61 9.86 5.97
N MET A 66 -5.33 9.17 4.86
CA MET A 66 -4.38 8.06 4.82
C MET A 66 -2.91 8.52 4.94
N VAL A 67 -2.58 9.65 4.29
CA VAL A 67 -1.26 10.30 4.38
C VAL A 67 -0.99 10.68 5.82
N ARG A 68 -1.95 11.36 6.47
CA ARG A 68 -1.81 11.79 7.87
C ARG A 68 -1.55 10.61 8.80
N LYS A 69 -2.33 9.52 8.68
CA LYS A 69 -2.18 8.32 9.51
C LYS A 69 -0.80 7.65 9.40
N ALA A 70 -0.22 7.64 8.20
CA ALA A 70 1.12 7.09 7.97
C ALA A 70 2.22 8.01 8.53
N LEU A 71 2.12 9.32 8.28
CA LEU A 71 3.06 10.31 8.79
C LEU A 71 3.07 10.38 10.33
N GLU A 72 1.90 10.29 10.96
CA GLU A 72 1.76 10.23 12.43
C GLU A 72 2.48 9.01 13.04
N ARG A 73 2.70 7.96 12.26
CA ARG A 73 3.45 6.75 12.64
C ARG A 73 4.92 6.77 12.20
N GLY A 74 5.39 7.89 11.62
CA GLY A 74 6.76 8.04 11.14
C GLY A 74 7.06 7.30 9.84
N ILE A 75 6.04 6.84 9.10
CA ILE A 75 6.19 6.09 7.86
C ILE A 75 6.32 7.07 6.69
N HIS A 76 7.28 6.85 5.79
CA HIS A 76 7.47 7.70 4.61
C HIS A 76 6.29 7.57 3.64
N VAL A 77 5.88 8.67 2.98
CA VAL A 77 4.68 8.66 2.15
C VAL A 77 4.97 9.16 0.74
N PHE A 78 4.56 8.35 -0.24
CA PHE A 78 4.29 8.78 -1.60
C PHE A 78 2.77 8.82 -1.80
N CYS A 79 2.23 9.94 -2.26
CA CYS A 79 0.82 10.08 -2.57
C CYS A 79 0.64 10.24 -4.08
N GLU A 80 -0.29 9.49 -4.69
CA GLU A 80 -0.64 9.73 -6.08
C GLU A 80 -1.38 11.06 -6.25
N LYS A 81 -1.25 11.63 -7.44
CA LYS A 81 -2.07 12.75 -7.90
C LYS A 81 -3.49 12.25 -8.26
N PRO A 82 -4.53 13.11 -8.20
CA PRO A 82 -4.51 14.47 -7.68
C PRO A 82 -4.51 14.51 -6.14
N PHE A 83 -4.01 15.64 -5.60
CA PHE A 83 -3.90 15.92 -4.17
C PHE A 83 -5.09 16.73 -3.67
#